data_AF-C5BJ52-F1
#
_entry.id   AF-C5BJ52-F1
#
_cell.length_a   1.000
_cell.length_b   1.000
_cell.length_c   1.000
_cell.angle_alpha   90.00
_cell.angle_beta   90.00
_cell.angle_gamma   90.00
#
_symmetry.space_group_name_H-M   'P 1'
#
loop_
_entity.id
_entity.type
_entity.pdbx_description
1 polymer ?
#
loop_
_entity_poly.entity_id
_entity_poly.type
_entity_poly.pdbx_seq_one_letter_code
_entity_poly.pdbx_strand_id
1 'polypeptide(L)'
;MEFENAVIIALVVFCLSVLFKGFLSAAGKDLWVFLKESLLQRMEKEMEVGPDFKAKVYPEQNCTWIPEENIQNKERHKWAYYPHPKNGKKCFRLVGEGKFTRKEYFMVTPNAKRT
;
A
#
# COMPACT_ATOMS: atom_id res chain seq x y z
N MET A 1 -13.34 -6.35 59.24
CA MET A 1 -14.18 -6.32 58.04
C MET A 1 -13.78 -5.24 57.02
N GLU A 2 -13.17 -4.10 57.39
CA GLU A 2 -12.78 -3.09 56.38
C GLU A 2 -11.46 -3.41 55.66
N PHE A 3 -10.52 -4.08 56.33
CA PHE A 3 -9.20 -4.40 55.77
C PHE A 3 -9.25 -5.52 54.69
N GLU A 4 -10.12 -6.51 54.86
CA GLU A 4 -10.29 -7.60 53.89
C GLU A 4 -10.88 -7.09 52.56
N ASN A 5 -11.83 -6.15 52.62
CA ASN A 5 -12.42 -5.55 51.44
C ASN A 5 -11.40 -4.72 50.63
N ALA A 6 -10.50 -4.00 51.32
CA ALA A 6 -9.45 -3.22 50.66
C ALA A 6 -8.44 -4.10 49.91
N VAL A 7 -8.08 -5.27 50.48
CA VAL A 7 -7.15 -6.23 49.85
C VAL A 7 -7.79 -6.88 48.62
N ILE A 8 -9.07 -7.23 48.68
CA ILE A 8 -9.81 -7.82 47.55
C ILE A 8 -9.92 -6.81 46.40
N ILE A 9 -10.26 -5.55 46.69
CA ILE A 9 -10.34 -4.49 45.67
C ILE A 9 -8.97 -4.25 45.03
N ALA A 10 -7.89 -4.21 45.82
CA ALA A 10 -6.54 -4.04 45.30
C ALA A 10 -6.12 -5.19 44.36
N LEU A 11 -6.47 -6.44 44.70
CA LEU A 11 -6.23 -7.61 43.86
C LEU A 11 -7.03 -7.58 42.56
N VAL A 12 -8.30 -7.16 42.61
CA VAL A 12 -9.15 -7.04 41.42
C VAL A 12 -8.62 -5.95 40.49
N VAL A 13 -8.24 -4.78 41.03
CA VAL A 13 -7.65 -3.69 40.23
C VAL A 13 -6.30 -4.10 39.63
N PHE A 14 -5.47 -4.83 40.39
CA PHE A 14 -4.20 -5.35 39.90
C PHE A 14 -4.41 -6.34 38.74
N CYS A 15 -5.29 -7.34 38.90
CA CYS A 15 -5.63 -8.30 37.85
C CYS A 15 -6.20 -7.62 36.60
N LEU A 16 -7.08 -6.63 36.76
CA LEU A 16 -7.62 -5.86 35.63
C LEU A 16 -6.51 -5.09 34.91
N SER A 17 -5.62 -4.41 35.63
CA SER A 17 -4.55 -3.61 35.02
C SER A 17 -3.52 -4.44 34.23
N VAL A 18 -3.25 -5.68 34.65
CA VAL A 18 -2.37 -6.62 33.93
C VAL A 18 -3.04 -7.14 32.66
N LEU A 19 -4.34 -7.44 32.71
CA LEU A 19 -5.11 -7.89 31.54
C LEU A 19 -5.25 -6.79 30.48
N PHE A 20 -5.52 -5.54 30.88
CA PHE A 20 -5.61 -4.41 29.96
C PHE A 20 -4.27 -4.08 29.28
N LYS A 21 -3.14 -4.20 30.00
CA LYS A 21 -1.80 -3.97 29.42
C LYS A 21 -1.43 -5.01 28.36
N GLY A 22 -1.82 -6.27 28.55
CA GLY A 22 -1.59 -7.34 27.56
C GLY A 22 -2.37 -7.14 26.27
N PHE A 23 -3.64 -6.73 26.37
CA PHE A 23 -4.53 -6.58 25.22
C PHE A 23 -4.21 -5.35 24.36
N LEU A 24 -3.89 -4.20 24.98
CA LEU A 24 -3.49 -2.98 24.27
C LEU A 24 -2.18 -3.15 23.49
N SER A 25 -1.24 -3.93 24.02
CA SER A 25 0.06 -4.17 23.38
C SER A 25 -0.03 -5.08 22.15
N ALA A 26 -0.94 -6.06 22.16
CA ALA A 26 -1.21 -6.91 21.00
C ALA A 26 -1.98 -6.16 19.91
N ALA A 27 -3.06 -5.46 20.27
CA ALA A 27 -3.86 -4.68 19.33
C ALA A 27 -3.06 -3.54 18.67
N GLY A 28 -2.17 -2.88 19.43
CA GLY A 28 -1.29 -1.84 18.88
C GLY A 28 -0.27 -2.37 17.88
N LYS A 29 0.25 -3.59 18.09
CA LYS A 29 1.18 -4.23 17.15
C LYS A 29 0.48 -4.64 15.86
N ASP A 30 -0.68 -5.24 15.93
CA ASP A 30 -1.45 -5.61 14.72
C ASP A 30 -1.88 -4.38 13.93
N LEU A 31 -2.35 -3.33 14.61
CA LEU A 31 -2.70 -2.07 13.96
C LEU A 31 -1.47 -1.41 13.30
N TRP A 32 -0.32 -1.44 13.96
CA TRP A 32 0.93 -0.91 13.42
C TRP A 32 1.44 -1.71 12.21
N VAL A 33 1.36 -3.05 12.26
CA VAL A 33 1.71 -3.91 11.11
C VAL A 33 0.79 -3.62 9.94
N PHE A 34 -0.52 -3.53 10.18
CA PHE A 34 -1.51 -3.21 9.16
C PHE A 34 -1.30 -1.81 8.55
N LEU A 35 -1.06 -0.80 9.38
CA LEU A 35 -0.72 0.55 8.91
C LEU A 35 0.60 0.56 8.13
N LYS A 36 1.62 -0.15 8.62
CA LYS A 36 2.93 -0.20 8.00
C LYS A 36 2.88 -0.90 6.65
N GLU A 37 2.14 -2.00 6.51
CA GLU A 37 1.92 -2.68 5.22
C GLU A 37 1.16 -1.76 4.25
N SER A 38 0.10 -1.10 4.71
CA SER A 38 -0.67 -0.16 3.87
C SER A 38 0.16 1.06 3.44
N LEU A 39 0.98 1.63 4.34
CA LEU A 39 1.89 2.75 4.03
C LEU A 39 3.05 2.35 3.14
N LEU A 40 3.68 1.19 3.38
CA LEU A 40 4.81 0.70 2.57
C LEU A 40 4.37 0.31 1.16
N GLN A 41 3.19 -0.28 0.98
CA GLN A 41 2.63 -0.52 -0.35
C GLN A 41 2.40 0.78 -1.13
N ARG A 42 2.06 1.86 -0.44
CA ARG A 42 1.90 3.20 -1.03
C ARG A 42 3.24 3.89 -1.32
N MET A 43 4.30 3.52 -0.62
CA MET A 43 5.67 4.04 -0.78
C MET A 43 6.55 3.19 -1.71
N GLU A 44 5.98 2.22 -2.43
CA GLU A 44 6.70 1.44 -3.43
C GLU A 44 7.25 2.40 -4.48
N LYS A 45 8.53 2.79 -4.32
CA LYS A 45 9.19 3.92 -4.99
C LYS A 45 8.78 3.96 -6.46
N GLU A 46 7.88 4.85 -6.81
CA GLU A 46 7.43 5.00 -8.18
C GLU A 46 8.53 5.71 -8.97
N MET A 47 8.62 5.46 -10.27
CA MET A 47 9.60 6.10 -11.13
C MET A 47 8.90 6.89 -12.21
N GLU A 48 9.15 8.21 -12.20
CA GLU A 48 8.76 9.06 -13.31
C GLU A 48 9.58 8.68 -14.54
N VAL A 49 8.89 8.43 -15.65
CA VAL A 49 9.51 8.18 -16.94
C VAL A 49 9.12 9.29 -17.91
N GLY A 50 10.03 9.60 -18.83
CA GLY A 50 9.77 10.60 -19.85
C GLY A 50 8.63 10.20 -20.80
N PRO A 51 8.09 11.18 -21.56
CA PRO A 51 6.96 10.96 -22.48
C PRO A 51 7.26 9.90 -23.56
N ASP A 52 8.53 9.74 -23.95
CA ASP A 52 9.00 8.80 -24.97
C ASP A 52 9.35 7.40 -24.42
N PHE A 53 8.89 7.05 -23.22
CA PHE A 53 9.17 5.74 -22.64
C PHE A 53 8.57 4.60 -23.49
N LYS A 54 9.43 3.70 -23.97
CA LYS A 54 9.04 2.51 -24.74
C LYS A 54 9.07 1.25 -23.89
N ALA A 55 8.07 0.41 -24.05
CA ALA A 55 8.03 -0.90 -23.41
C ALA A 55 9.15 -1.80 -23.97
N LYS A 56 9.87 -2.48 -23.07
CA LYS A 56 10.95 -3.42 -23.39
C LYS A 56 10.70 -4.83 -22.85
N VAL A 57 9.97 -4.94 -21.73
CA VAL A 57 9.73 -6.20 -21.00
C VAL A 57 8.51 -6.93 -21.53
N TYR A 58 7.50 -6.18 -21.98
CA TYR A 58 6.26 -6.70 -22.54
C TYR A 58 6.02 -6.05 -23.91
N PRO A 59 5.30 -6.72 -24.82
CA PRO A 59 4.90 -6.12 -26.10
C PRO A 59 4.07 -4.85 -25.87
N GLU A 60 4.34 -3.79 -26.64
CA GLU A 60 3.65 -2.50 -26.52
C GLU A 60 2.12 -2.63 -26.63
N GLN A 61 1.64 -3.59 -27.43
CA GLN A 61 0.21 -3.90 -27.61
C GLN A 61 -0.51 -4.27 -26.30
N ASN A 62 0.25 -4.79 -25.34
CA ASN A 62 -0.26 -5.28 -24.06
C ASN A 62 -0.04 -4.28 -22.92
N CYS A 63 0.51 -3.11 -23.20
CA CYS A 63 0.80 -2.08 -22.21
C CYS A 63 0.07 -0.78 -22.56
N THR A 64 -0.43 -0.07 -21.56
CA THR A 64 -1.03 1.25 -21.80
C THR A 64 -0.93 2.14 -20.57
N TRP A 65 -1.02 3.44 -20.83
CA TRP A 65 -1.05 4.48 -19.82
C TRP A 65 -2.45 4.61 -19.26
N ILE A 66 -2.56 4.45 -17.93
CA ILE A 66 -3.82 4.52 -17.20
C ILE A 66 -3.77 5.71 -16.25
N PRO A 67 -4.74 6.64 -16.34
CA PRO A 67 -4.86 7.74 -15.39
C PRO A 67 -5.06 7.23 -13.96
N GLU A 68 -4.50 7.92 -12.96
CA GLU A 68 -4.57 7.55 -11.54
C GLU A 68 -6.00 7.23 -11.07
N GLU A 69 -6.99 8.00 -11.53
CA GLU A 69 -8.42 7.82 -11.23
C GLU A 69 -8.98 6.45 -11.67
N ASN A 70 -8.38 5.81 -12.69
CA ASN A 70 -8.83 4.55 -13.26
C ASN A 70 -8.04 3.33 -12.79
N ILE A 71 -7.00 3.52 -11.98
CA ILE A 71 -6.09 2.45 -11.53
C ILE A 71 -6.84 1.38 -10.74
N GLN A 72 -7.65 1.77 -9.76
CA GLN A 72 -8.41 0.81 -8.95
C GLN A 72 -9.36 -0.05 -9.78
N ASN A 73 -9.87 0.48 -10.89
CA ASN A 73 -10.68 -0.31 -11.82
C ASN A 73 -9.82 -1.33 -12.55
N LYS A 74 -8.65 -0.95 -13.05
CA LYS A 74 -7.74 -1.84 -13.77
C LYS A 74 -7.15 -2.94 -12.88
N GLU A 75 -6.75 -2.60 -11.66
CA GLU A 75 -6.28 -3.58 -10.66
C GLU A 75 -7.34 -4.65 -10.36
N ARG A 76 -8.62 -4.25 -10.23
CA ARG A 76 -9.74 -5.19 -10.10
C ARG A 76 -9.89 -6.13 -11.28
N HIS A 77 -9.51 -5.69 -12.48
CA HIS A 77 -9.49 -6.51 -13.70
C HIS A 77 -8.17 -7.28 -13.89
N LYS A 78 -7.37 -7.44 -12.83
CA LYS A 78 -6.08 -8.16 -12.81
C LYS A 78 -4.99 -7.54 -13.70
N TRP A 79 -5.10 -6.25 -14.00
CA TRP A 79 -4.00 -5.55 -14.64
C TRP A 79 -2.89 -5.30 -13.63
N ALA A 80 -1.65 -5.34 -14.09
CA ALA A 80 -0.47 -5.13 -13.25
C ALA A 80 0.30 -3.89 -13.69
N TYR A 81 1.05 -3.26 -12.80
CA TYR A 81 1.96 -2.19 -13.19
C TYR A 81 3.08 -2.75 -14.05
N TYR A 82 3.47 -1.98 -15.06
CA TYR A 82 4.66 -2.27 -15.83
C TYR A 82 5.90 -2.05 -14.96
N PRO A 83 6.76 -3.07 -14.76
CA PRO A 83 7.98 -2.93 -13.99
C PRO A 83 9.05 -2.24 -14.84
N HIS A 84 9.60 -1.15 -14.35
CA HIS A 84 10.66 -0.43 -15.03
C HIS A 84 11.90 -1.34 -15.23
N PRO A 85 12.49 -1.42 -16.45
CA PRO A 85 13.50 -2.43 -16.78
C PRO A 85 14.80 -2.34 -15.98
N LYS A 86 15.13 -1.17 -15.41
CA LYS A 86 16.37 -0.98 -14.63
C LYS A 86 16.23 -1.29 -13.14
N ASN A 87 15.04 -1.14 -12.57
CA ASN A 87 14.86 -1.12 -11.10
C ASN A 87 13.54 -1.73 -10.62
N GLY A 88 12.71 -2.28 -11.51
CA GLY A 88 11.47 -2.96 -11.17
C GLY A 88 10.35 -2.06 -10.62
N LYS A 89 10.58 -0.74 -10.56
CA LYS A 89 9.63 0.22 -9.99
C LYS A 89 8.43 0.45 -10.90
N LYS A 90 7.32 0.91 -10.33
CA LYS A 90 6.12 1.31 -11.08
C LYS A 90 6.44 2.52 -11.95
N CYS A 91 6.29 2.40 -13.26
CA CYS A 91 6.44 3.52 -14.18
C CYS A 91 5.22 4.44 -14.10
N PHE A 92 5.44 5.74 -13.93
CA PHE A 92 4.42 6.76 -14.11
C PHE A 92 4.95 7.91 -14.97
N ARG A 93 4.04 8.69 -15.55
CA ARG A 93 4.34 9.96 -16.22
C ARG A 93 3.37 11.03 -15.75
N LEU A 94 3.82 12.28 -15.77
CA LEU A 94 2.94 13.43 -15.57
C LEU A 94 2.49 13.94 -16.93
N VAL A 95 1.18 14.07 -17.12
CA VAL A 95 0.55 14.57 -18.34
C VAL A 95 -0.25 15.83 -18.01
N GLY A 96 -0.06 16.89 -18.79
CA GLY A 96 -0.75 18.17 -18.63
C GLY A 96 0.22 19.34 -18.44
N GLU A 97 -0.31 20.56 -18.55
CA GLU A 97 0.45 21.80 -18.44
C GLU A 97 0.05 22.61 -17.21
N GLY A 98 1.04 23.18 -16.52
CA GLY A 98 0.84 24.10 -15.40
C GLY A 98 0.18 23.44 -14.17
N LYS A 99 -0.99 23.95 -13.76
CA LYS A 99 -1.68 23.52 -12.53
C LYS A 99 -2.56 22.27 -12.70
N PHE A 100 -2.71 21.76 -13.91
CA PHE A 100 -3.59 20.63 -14.22
C PHE A 100 -2.81 19.37 -14.63
N THR A 101 -1.68 19.12 -13.97
CA THR A 101 -0.92 17.88 -14.18
C THR A 101 -1.67 16.70 -13.59
N ARG A 102 -1.78 15.64 -14.38
CA ARG A 102 -2.37 14.36 -14.00
C ARG A 102 -1.31 13.28 -14.06
N LYS A 103 -1.40 12.33 -13.15
CA LYS A 103 -0.50 11.18 -13.11
C LYS A 103 -1.10 10.03 -13.91
N GLU A 104 -0.32 9.48 -14.82
CA GLU A 104 -0.66 8.28 -15.54
C GLU A 104 0.36 7.19 -15.23
N TYR A 105 -0.11 5.99 -14.93
CA TYR A 105 0.72 4.83 -14.67
C TYR A 105 0.76 3.92 -15.88
N PHE A 106 1.92 3.36 -16.15
CA PHE A 106 2.06 2.37 -17.22
C PHE A 106 1.65 1.00 -16.66
N MET A 107 0.58 0.43 -17.21
CA MET A 107 0.03 -0.86 -16.78
C MET A 107 0.04 -1.87 -17.93
N VAL A 108 -0.02 -3.14 -17.55
CA VAL A 108 0.07 -4.31 -18.42
C VAL A 108 -1.21 -5.14 -18.28
N THR A 109 -1.72 -5.62 -19.40
CA THR A 109 -2.89 -6.51 -19.44
C THR A 109 -2.56 -7.88 -18.82
N PRO A 110 -3.54 -8.57 -18.22
CA PRO A 110 -3.31 -9.88 -17.58
C PRO A 110 -2.81 -10.97 -18.55
N ASN A 111 -3.08 -10.81 -19.85
CA ASN A 111 -2.69 -11.78 -20.88
C ASN A 111 -1.30 -11.51 -21.48
N ALA A 112 -0.59 -10.50 -20.99
CA ALA A 112 0.72 -10.14 -21.51
C ALA A 112 1.76 -11.21 -21.20
N LYS A 113 2.47 -11.65 -22.24
CA LYS A 113 3.67 -12.48 -22.10
C LYS A 113 4.90 -11.58 -22.18
N ARG A 114 5.92 -11.90 -21.38
CA ARG A 114 7.21 -11.21 -21.48
C ARG A 114 7.86 -11.53 -22.83
N THR A 115 8.54 -10.54 -23.39
CA THR A 115 9.31 -10.67 -24.63
C THR A 115 10.74 -11.11 -24.33
#